data_AF-A0A2D5AUJ4-F1
#
_entry.id   AF-A0A2D5AUJ4-F1
#
_cell.length_a   1.000
_cell.length_b   1.000
_cell.length_c   1.000
_cell.angle_alpha   90.00
_cell.angle_beta   90.00
_cell.angle_gamma   90.00
#
_symmetry.space_group_name_H-M   'P 1'
#
loop_
_entity.id
_entity.type
_entity.pdbx_description
1 polymer ?
#
loop_
_entity_poly.entity_id
_entity_poly.type
_entity_poly.pdbx_seq_one_letter_code
_entity_poly.pdbx_strand_id
1 'polypeptide(L)'
;LIVGYNELRGAGDDRSGSHNLVVGKEHNFSSFGGLLAGQRNTVSGGWSSVSGGRLNAASGLLSSVSGGAFNEASGNYSSVSGGIGNTASANYASVSGGEFNTASGNYASVSGGRFNAASGNYASVSGGRFNIASGTYSSVSGGNSRSALNTDDWVAGALFENN
;
A
#
# COMPACT_ATOMS: atom_id res chain seq x y z
N LEU A 1 -24.74 1.32 0.54
CA LEU A 1 -25.37 0.31 1.42
C LEU A 1 -24.46 0.07 2.60
N ILE A 2 -24.99 0.12 3.82
CA ILE A 2 -24.27 -0.30 5.02
C ILE A 2 -24.87 -1.64 5.45
N VAL A 3 -24.05 -2.66 5.60
CA VAL A 3 -24.43 -3.97 6.12
C VAL A 3 -23.97 -4.04 7.57
N GLY A 4 -24.93 -3.97 8.50
CA GLY A 4 -24.67 -3.82 9.94
C GLY A 4 -24.70 -2.36 10.39
N TYR A 5 -23.85 -2.00 11.37
CA TYR A 5 -23.65 -0.64 11.84
C TYR A 5 -22.24 -0.17 11.54
N ASN A 6 -22.12 1.11 11.16
CA ASN A 6 -20.83 1.80 11.06
C ASN A 6 -20.70 2.78 12.24
N GLU A 7 -20.23 2.34 13.40
CA GLU A 7 -20.13 3.16 14.62
C GLU A 7 -19.19 4.35 14.43
N LEU A 8 -19.42 5.47 15.14
CA LEU A 8 -18.53 6.63 15.12
C LEU A 8 -17.16 6.31 15.72
N ARG A 9 -16.10 6.95 15.21
CA ARG A 9 -14.75 6.87 15.77
C ARG A 9 -14.60 7.68 17.06
N GLY A 10 -15.56 8.56 17.36
CA GLY A 10 -15.55 9.52 18.48
C GLY A 10 -15.18 10.94 18.03
N ALA A 11 -14.24 11.09 17.10
CA ALA A 11 -13.91 12.34 16.41
C ALA A 11 -13.25 12.04 15.04
N GLY A 12 -13.33 12.99 14.11
CA GLY A 12 -12.69 12.87 12.79
C GLY A 12 -13.38 11.88 11.84
N ASP A 13 -14.66 11.61 12.03
CA ASP A 13 -15.46 10.87 11.07
C ASP A 13 -15.75 11.74 9.84
N ASP A 14 -15.39 11.25 8.65
CA ASP A 14 -15.81 11.82 7.37
C ASP A 14 -16.52 10.72 6.59
N ARG A 15 -17.82 10.91 6.39
CA ARG A 15 -18.75 9.96 5.74
C ARG A 15 -19.58 10.67 4.67
N SER A 16 -19.02 11.73 4.09
CA SER A 16 -19.65 12.56 3.06
C SER A 16 -19.81 11.85 1.70
N GLY A 17 -19.16 10.70 1.54
CA GLY A 17 -19.20 9.91 0.31
C GLY A 17 -20.54 9.24 -0.02
N SER A 18 -20.68 8.75 -1.24
CA SER A 18 -21.91 8.11 -1.75
C SER A 18 -21.63 6.80 -2.50
N HIS A 19 -22.65 6.01 -2.83
CA HIS A 19 -22.48 4.77 -3.64
C HIS A 19 -21.50 3.73 -3.07
N ASN A 20 -21.21 3.78 -1.76
CA ASN A 20 -20.27 2.87 -1.12
C ASN A 20 -20.99 1.61 -0.59
N LEU A 21 -20.30 0.46 -0.61
CA LEU A 21 -20.69 -0.74 0.14
C LEU A 21 -19.81 -0.81 1.40
N VAL A 22 -20.45 -0.77 2.57
CA VAL A 22 -19.77 -0.70 3.87
C VAL A 22 -20.18 -1.89 4.73
N VAL A 23 -19.21 -2.62 5.26
CA VAL A 23 -19.41 -3.84 6.07
C VAL A 23 -18.53 -3.79 7.31
N GLY A 24 -19.13 -3.71 8.49
CA GLY A 24 -18.38 -3.52 9.74
C GLY A 24 -18.31 -2.05 10.16
N LYS A 25 -17.33 -1.72 10.99
CA LYS A 25 -17.43 -0.57 11.90
C LYS A 25 -16.35 0.49 11.77
N GLU A 26 -16.69 1.71 12.18
CA GLU A 26 -15.77 2.84 12.32
C GLU A 26 -15.06 3.24 11.01
N HIS A 27 -15.70 2.99 9.87
CA HIS A 27 -15.22 3.36 8.55
C HIS A 27 -15.45 4.83 8.22
N ASN A 28 -14.49 5.42 7.50
CA ASN A 28 -14.61 6.74 6.88
C ASN A 28 -14.61 6.61 5.35
N PHE A 29 -15.45 7.41 4.71
CA PHE A 29 -15.53 7.48 3.26
C PHE A 29 -16.02 8.84 2.79
N SER A 30 -15.27 9.48 1.90
CA SER A 30 -15.55 10.86 1.45
C SER A 30 -15.74 11.00 -0.06
N SER A 31 -15.65 9.89 -0.80
CA SER A 31 -15.84 9.83 -2.25
C SER A 31 -16.92 8.81 -2.62
N PHE A 32 -16.91 8.33 -3.86
CA PHE A 32 -17.97 7.49 -4.39
C PHE A 32 -17.49 6.14 -4.94
N GLY A 33 -18.41 5.17 -4.95
CA GLY A 33 -18.22 3.87 -5.60
C GLY A 33 -17.22 2.95 -4.91
N GLY A 34 -16.96 3.17 -3.61
CA GLY A 34 -15.99 2.42 -2.85
C GLY A 34 -16.54 1.21 -2.10
N LEU A 35 -15.64 0.31 -1.72
CA LEU A 35 -15.93 -0.86 -0.88
C LEU A 35 -15.11 -0.78 0.40
N LEU A 36 -15.75 -0.98 1.55
CA LEU A 36 -15.13 -0.98 2.86
C LEU A 36 -15.62 -2.18 3.65
N ALA A 37 -14.68 -3.03 4.08
CA ALA A 37 -14.99 -4.09 5.03
C ALA A 37 -13.98 -4.12 6.18
N GLY A 38 -14.42 -4.51 7.38
CA GLY A 38 -13.56 -4.72 8.55
C GLY A 38 -13.77 -3.68 9.66
N GLN A 39 -12.69 -3.06 10.14
CA GLN A 39 -12.74 -2.07 11.22
C GLN A 39 -11.85 -0.87 10.92
N ARG A 40 -12.36 0.35 11.12
CA ARG A 40 -11.55 1.59 11.08
C ARG A 40 -10.80 1.85 9.77
N ASN A 41 -11.33 1.36 8.65
CA ASN A 41 -10.75 1.63 7.32
C ASN A 41 -11.23 2.97 6.75
N THR A 42 -10.41 3.60 5.91
CA THR A 42 -10.71 4.86 5.24
C THR A 42 -10.64 4.68 3.71
N VAL A 43 -11.67 5.13 2.99
CA VAL A 43 -11.71 5.16 1.52
C VAL A 43 -12.08 6.55 1.05
N SER A 44 -11.12 7.31 0.53
CA SER A 44 -11.35 8.69 0.06
C SER A 44 -11.12 8.88 -1.44
N GLY A 45 -10.60 7.87 -2.14
CA GLY A 45 -10.46 7.89 -3.60
C GLY A 45 -11.74 7.45 -4.30
N GLY A 46 -12.05 8.02 -5.46
CA GLY A 46 -13.16 7.54 -6.29
C GLY A 46 -12.90 6.09 -6.76
N TRP A 47 -13.91 5.23 -6.66
CA TRP A 47 -13.82 3.80 -6.98
C TRP A 47 -12.70 3.03 -6.26
N SER A 48 -12.22 3.54 -5.12
CA SER A 48 -11.19 2.89 -4.32
C SER A 48 -11.79 1.85 -3.38
N SER A 49 -10.98 0.90 -2.91
CA SER A 49 -11.49 -0.19 -2.07
C SER A 49 -10.55 -0.60 -0.94
N VAL A 50 -11.15 -0.97 0.18
CA VAL A 50 -10.52 -1.71 1.26
C VAL A 50 -11.35 -2.96 1.54
N SER A 51 -10.87 -4.12 1.08
CA SER A 51 -11.65 -5.38 1.14
C SER A 51 -11.71 -6.04 2.52
N GLY A 52 -10.93 -5.55 3.50
CA GLY A 52 -10.91 -6.11 4.85
C GLY A 52 -9.87 -5.48 5.75
N GLY A 53 -9.70 -6.07 6.94
CA GLY A 53 -8.64 -5.72 7.88
C GLY A 53 -8.95 -4.49 8.74
N ARG A 54 -7.90 -3.89 9.32
CA ARG A 54 -8.03 -2.81 10.30
C ARG A 54 -7.12 -1.63 10.02
N LEU A 55 -7.65 -0.42 10.08
CA LEU A 55 -6.86 0.82 9.95
C LEU A 55 -6.11 0.92 8.61
N ASN A 56 -6.71 0.41 7.54
CA ASN A 56 -6.19 0.57 6.18
C ASN A 56 -6.78 1.83 5.52
N ALA A 57 -6.03 2.44 4.61
CA ALA A 57 -6.44 3.62 3.85
C ALA A 57 -6.24 3.41 2.34
N ALA A 58 -7.29 3.64 1.56
CA ALA A 58 -7.22 3.73 0.10
C ALA A 58 -7.71 5.14 -0.31
N SER A 59 -6.79 6.04 -0.66
CA SER A 59 -7.09 7.46 -0.86
C SER A 59 -6.87 7.95 -2.29
N GLY A 60 -6.13 7.22 -3.12
CA GLY A 60 -5.97 7.51 -4.55
C GLY A 60 -7.16 7.05 -5.40
N LEU A 61 -7.36 7.66 -6.57
CA LEU A 61 -8.35 7.20 -7.55
C LEU A 61 -8.09 5.74 -7.93
N LEU A 62 -9.12 4.87 -7.90
CA LEU A 62 -8.99 3.44 -8.22
C LEU A 62 -7.91 2.69 -7.40
N SER A 63 -7.53 3.24 -6.24
CA SER A 63 -6.58 2.58 -5.34
C SER A 63 -7.23 1.41 -4.61
N SER A 64 -6.42 0.43 -4.19
CA SER A 64 -6.94 -0.74 -3.49
C SER A 64 -6.04 -1.20 -2.34
N VAL A 65 -6.67 -1.61 -1.25
CA VAL A 65 -6.03 -2.37 -0.18
C VAL A 65 -6.83 -3.65 0.07
N SER A 66 -6.26 -4.83 -0.17
CA SER A 66 -7.04 -6.07 -0.04
C SER A 66 -7.26 -6.49 1.42
N GLY A 67 -6.41 -6.04 2.36
CA GLY A 67 -6.57 -6.36 3.78
C GLY A 67 -5.37 -5.99 4.64
N GLY A 68 -5.18 -6.71 5.76
CA GLY A 68 -4.08 -6.46 6.69
C GLY A 68 -4.36 -5.32 7.68
N ALA A 69 -3.30 -4.68 8.18
CA ALA A 69 -3.44 -3.55 9.09
C ALA A 69 -2.48 -2.40 8.80
N PHE A 70 -2.94 -1.16 8.99
CA PHE A 70 -2.13 0.04 8.78
C PHE A 70 -1.53 0.17 7.37
N ASN A 71 -2.16 -0.41 6.36
CA ASN A 71 -1.72 -0.29 4.98
C ASN A 71 -2.30 0.96 4.32
N GLU A 72 -1.53 1.61 3.45
CA GLU A 72 -1.91 2.84 2.75
C GLU A 72 -1.67 2.73 1.24
N ALA A 73 -2.72 2.90 0.44
CA ALA A 73 -2.65 3.06 -1.01
C ALA A 73 -3.15 4.47 -1.38
N SER A 74 -2.23 5.43 -1.49
CA SER A 74 -2.56 6.86 -1.68
C SER A 74 -2.30 7.39 -3.09
N GLY A 75 -1.55 6.68 -3.92
CA GLY A 75 -1.39 7.02 -5.34
C GLY A 75 -2.57 6.60 -6.21
N ASN A 76 -2.80 7.25 -7.35
CA ASN A 76 -3.83 6.80 -8.29
C ASN A 76 -3.45 5.43 -8.88
N TYR A 77 -4.41 4.51 -8.97
CA TYR A 77 -4.20 3.13 -9.41
C TYR A 77 -3.18 2.36 -8.54
N SER A 78 -2.87 2.85 -7.34
CA SER A 78 -1.96 2.16 -6.42
C SER A 78 -2.61 0.95 -5.77
N SER A 79 -1.81 -0.02 -5.34
CA SER A 79 -2.33 -1.21 -4.67
C SER A 79 -1.44 -1.68 -3.53
N VAL A 80 -2.08 -2.14 -2.44
CA VAL A 80 -1.43 -2.89 -1.38
C VAL A 80 -2.22 -4.18 -1.12
N SER A 81 -1.63 -5.34 -1.40
CA SER A 81 -2.39 -6.61 -1.28
C SER A 81 -2.58 -7.06 0.17
N GLY A 82 -1.83 -6.53 1.14
CA GLY A 82 -2.01 -6.85 2.56
C GLY A 82 -0.76 -6.59 3.40
N GLY A 83 -0.64 -7.30 4.52
CA GLY A 83 0.49 -7.15 5.45
C GLY A 83 0.26 -6.08 6.52
N ILE A 84 1.34 -5.54 7.07
CA ILE A 84 1.30 -4.54 8.15
C ILE A 84 2.13 -3.31 7.76
N GLY A 85 1.52 -2.13 7.78
CA GLY A 85 2.26 -0.88 7.65
C GLY A 85 2.86 -0.63 6.26
N ASN A 86 2.31 -1.23 5.20
CA ASN A 86 2.82 -1.06 3.84
C ASN A 86 2.21 0.19 3.17
N THR A 87 3.00 0.89 2.35
CA THR A 87 2.60 2.14 1.69
C THR A 87 2.87 2.09 0.18
N ALA A 88 1.85 2.32 -0.64
CA ALA A 88 1.96 2.58 -2.07
C ALA A 88 1.45 4.00 -2.37
N SER A 89 2.33 5.00 -2.41
CA SER A 89 1.96 6.42 -2.38
C SER A 89 2.03 7.16 -3.72
N ALA A 90 2.61 6.55 -4.75
CA ALA A 90 2.72 7.13 -6.09
C ALA A 90 1.78 6.44 -7.11
N ASN A 91 1.61 7.07 -8.28
CA ASN A 91 0.71 6.54 -9.30
C ASN A 91 1.20 5.17 -9.80
N TYR A 92 0.29 4.21 -9.89
CA TYR A 92 0.59 2.82 -10.28
C TYR A 92 1.59 2.10 -9.36
N ALA A 93 1.90 2.65 -8.18
CA ALA A 93 2.77 1.99 -7.22
C ALA A 93 2.08 0.75 -6.63
N SER A 94 2.86 -0.29 -6.34
CA SER A 94 2.33 -1.53 -5.78
C SER A 94 3.19 -2.10 -4.66
N VAL A 95 2.53 -2.61 -3.62
CA VAL A 95 3.17 -3.43 -2.59
C VAL A 95 2.38 -4.72 -2.40
N SER A 96 2.98 -5.87 -2.72
CA SER A 96 2.25 -7.15 -2.66
C SER A 96 2.06 -7.68 -1.22
N GLY A 97 2.75 -7.11 -0.23
CA GLY A 97 2.56 -7.45 1.18
C GLY A 97 3.81 -7.22 2.04
N GLY A 98 3.91 -7.94 3.15
CA GLY A 98 5.03 -7.86 4.09
C GLY A 98 4.81 -6.84 5.21
N GLU A 99 5.90 -6.32 5.77
CA GLU A 99 5.89 -5.40 6.91
C GLU A 99 6.68 -4.13 6.61
N PHE A 100 6.05 -2.96 6.70
CA PHE A 100 6.69 -1.66 6.51
C PHE A 100 7.42 -1.46 5.17
N ASN A 101 6.85 -1.98 4.08
CA ASN A 101 7.39 -1.75 2.73
C ASN A 101 6.78 -0.50 2.09
N THR A 102 7.58 0.25 1.34
CA THR A 102 7.17 1.52 0.71
C THR A 102 7.47 1.52 -0.78
N ALA A 103 6.45 1.71 -1.62
CA ALA A 103 6.58 2.03 -3.04
C ALA A 103 6.11 3.48 -3.27
N SER A 104 7.04 4.40 -3.51
CA SER A 104 6.77 5.85 -3.59
C SER A 104 7.22 6.50 -4.90
N GLY A 105 7.76 5.74 -5.86
CA GLY A 105 7.98 6.19 -7.23
C GLY A 105 6.81 5.82 -8.14
N ASN A 106 6.58 6.56 -9.23
CA ASN A 106 5.55 6.17 -10.19
C ASN A 106 5.91 4.82 -10.81
N TYR A 107 4.95 3.89 -10.89
CA TYR A 107 5.18 2.50 -11.32
C TYR A 107 6.17 1.71 -10.46
N ALA A 108 6.52 2.20 -9.26
CA ALA A 108 7.41 1.47 -8.37
C ALA A 108 6.73 0.24 -7.77
N SER A 109 7.50 -0.80 -7.48
CA SER A 109 6.97 -2.03 -6.90
C SER A 109 7.83 -2.59 -5.78
N VAL A 110 7.18 -3.11 -4.75
CA VAL A 110 7.82 -3.93 -3.72
C VAL A 110 7.03 -5.23 -3.58
N SER A 111 7.64 -6.36 -3.91
CA SER A 111 6.92 -7.65 -3.90
C SER A 111 6.71 -8.23 -2.50
N GLY A 112 7.40 -7.71 -1.48
CA GLY A 112 7.21 -8.11 -0.09
C GLY A 112 8.45 -7.90 0.78
N GLY A 113 8.56 -8.67 1.85
CA GLY A 113 9.67 -8.58 2.81
C GLY A 113 9.41 -7.56 3.91
N ARG A 114 10.48 -6.97 4.46
CA ARG A 114 10.40 -6.06 5.60
C ARG A 114 11.25 -4.80 5.41
N PHE A 115 10.68 -3.61 5.60
CA PHE A 115 11.41 -2.33 5.48
C PHE A 115 12.09 -2.12 4.11
N ASN A 116 11.48 -2.58 3.02
CA ASN A 116 11.99 -2.32 1.68
C ASN A 116 11.40 -1.03 1.10
N ALA A 117 12.18 -0.28 0.34
CA ALA A 117 11.76 0.98 -0.28
C ALA A 117 12.08 1.02 -1.78
N ALA A 118 11.06 1.20 -2.62
CA ALA A 118 11.20 1.52 -4.04
C ALA A 118 10.71 2.95 -4.29
N SER A 119 11.64 3.91 -4.32
CA SER A 119 11.33 5.35 -4.40
C SER A 119 11.64 5.98 -5.76
N GLY A 120 12.43 5.32 -6.61
CA GLY A 120 12.64 5.76 -7.99
C GLY A 120 11.43 5.44 -8.89
N ASN A 121 11.21 6.23 -9.94
CA ASN A 121 10.20 5.89 -10.95
C ASN A 121 10.59 4.58 -11.63
N TYR A 122 9.64 3.67 -11.79
CA TYR A 122 9.85 2.31 -12.30
C TYR A 122 10.82 1.45 -11.47
N ALA A 123 11.14 1.87 -10.24
CA ALA A 123 12.03 1.11 -9.37
C ALA A 123 11.37 -0.15 -8.82
N SER A 124 12.15 -1.19 -8.56
CA SER A 124 11.64 -2.45 -8.03
C SER A 124 12.49 -3.01 -6.90
N VAL A 125 11.82 -3.58 -5.89
CA VAL A 125 12.47 -4.42 -4.88
C VAL A 125 11.71 -5.74 -4.79
N SER A 126 12.36 -6.85 -5.14
CA SER A 126 11.71 -8.17 -5.18
C SER A 126 11.44 -8.76 -3.79
N GLY A 127 12.07 -8.24 -2.72
CA GLY A 127 11.84 -8.68 -1.36
C GLY A 127 13.05 -8.49 -0.45
N GLY A 128 13.16 -9.31 0.60
CA GLY A 128 14.25 -9.24 1.57
C GLY A 128 13.99 -8.22 2.69
N ARG A 129 15.05 -7.63 3.25
CA ARG A 129 14.94 -6.71 4.38
C ARG A 129 15.85 -5.48 4.22
N PHE A 130 15.33 -4.27 4.45
CA PHE A 130 16.09 -3.02 4.37
C PHE A 130 16.71 -2.73 2.99
N ASN A 131 16.07 -3.17 1.91
CA ASN A 131 16.54 -2.89 0.56
C ASN A 131 15.97 -1.58 0.01
N ILE A 132 16.76 -0.84 -0.75
CA ILE A 132 16.42 0.48 -1.29
C ILE A 132 16.69 0.51 -2.80
N ALA A 133 15.67 0.82 -3.60
CA ALA A 133 15.78 1.12 -5.03
C ALA A 133 15.28 2.56 -5.25
N SER A 134 16.20 3.54 -5.31
CA SER A 134 15.85 4.98 -5.40
C SER A 134 16.15 5.62 -6.74
N GLY A 135 16.91 4.95 -7.61
CA GLY A 135 17.15 5.42 -8.97
C GLY A 135 15.99 5.12 -9.90
N THR A 136 15.81 5.94 -10.94
CA THR A 136 14.83 5.64 -12.00
C THR A 136 15.20 4.34 -12.71
N TYR A 137 14.25 3.43 -12.94
CA TYR A 137 14.49 2.07 -13.46
C TYR A 137 15.42 1.19 -12.61
N SER A 138 15.73 1.59 -11.37
CA SER A 138 16.61 0.79 -10.51
C SER A 138 15.94 -0.47 -9.99
N SER A 139 16.73 -1.52 -9.70
CA SER A 139 16.20 -2.78 -9.19
C SER A 139 17.08 -3.40 -8.11
N VAL A 140 16.45 -3.92 -7.05
CA VAL A 140 17.08 -4.78 -6.06
C VAL A 140 16.41 -6.15 -6.06
N SER A 141 17.17 -7.19 -6.38
CA SER A 141 16.64 -8.56 -6.48
C SER A 141 16.31 -9.21 -5.12
N GLY A 142 16.76 -8.62 -4.00
CA GLY A 142 16.50 -9.11 -2.65
C GLY A 142 17.72 -9.04 -1.73
N GLY A 143 17.69 -9.79 -0.63
CA GLY A 143 18.76 -9.84 0.38
C GLY A 143 18.53 -8.89 1.55
N ASN A 144 19.60 -8.53 2.26
CA ASN A 144 19.55 -7.60 3.39
C ASN A 144 20.42 -6.37 3.14
N SER A 145 19.86 -5.18 3.35
CA SER A 145 20.58 -3.90 3.33
C SER A 145 21.28 -3.58 2.00
N ARG A 146 20.58 -3.77 0.87
CA ARG A 146 21.07 -3.47 -0.49
C ARG A 146 20.51 -2.15 -1.01
N SER A 147 21.31 -1.41 -1.78
CA SER A 147 20.91 -0.09 -2.29
C SER A 147 21.28 0.10 -3.76
N ALA A 148 20.28 0.24 -4.63
CA ALA A 148 20.41 0.67 -6.02
C ALA A 148 19.98 2.15 -6.12
N LEU A 149 20.93 3.07 -6.23
CA LEU A 149 20.69 4.51 -6.01
C LEU A 149 20.64 5.33 -7.30
N ASN A 150 21.23 4.81 -8.38
CA ASN A 150 21.37 5.55 -9.65
C ASN A 150 20.34 5.09 -10.69
N THR A 151 20.14 5.91 -11.73
CA THR A 151 19.31 5.51 -12.87
C THR A 151 19.86 4.24 -13.52
N ASP A 152 18.97 3.31 -13.87
CA ASP A 152 19.27 2.00 -14.47
C ASP A 152 20.16 1.08 -13.59
N ASP A 153 20.28 1.38 -12.29
CA ASP A 153 21.13 0.64 -11.35
C ASP A 153 20.50 -0.70 -10.94
N TRP A 154 21.33 -1.73 -10.77
CA TRP A 154 20.88 -3.05 -10.33
C TRP A 154 21.78 -3.63 -9.25
N VAL A 155 21.16 -4.12 -8.16
CA VAL A 155 21.86 -4.81 -7.06
C VAL A 155 21.26 -6.18 -6.80
N ALA A 156 22.11 -7.20 -6.85
CA ALA A 156 21.77 -8.58 -6.51
C ALA A 156 21.77 -8.84 -4.99
N GLY A 157 21.11 -9.92 -4.58
CA GLY A 157 21.26 -10.53 -3.26
C GLY A 157 22.62 -11.22 -3.07
N ALA A 158 22.94 -11.67 -1.85
CA ALA A 158 24.13 -12.48 -1.61
C ALA A 158 23.93 -13.90 -2.16
N LEU A 159 24.93 -14.45 -2.85
CA LEU A 159 24.95 -15.84 -3.34
C LEU A 159 25.12 -16.86 -2.19
N PHE A 160 25.62 -16.40 -1.04
CA PHE A 160 25.88 -17.21 0.15
C PHE A 160 25.32 -16.49 1.38
N GLU A 161 24.24 -17.02 1.95
CA GLU A 161 23.96 -16.77 3.37
C GLU A 161 24.97 -17.60 4.16
N ASN A 162 25.83 -16.95 4.95
CA ASN A 162 26.57 -17.67 5.96
C ASN A 162 25.54 -18.15 6.99
N ASN A 163 25.25 -19.46 6.97
CA ASN A 163 24.42 -20.14 7.96
C ASN A 163 24.92 -19.89 9.39
#